data_AF-A0A268ERK4-F1
#
_entry.id   AF-A0A268ERK4-F1
#
_cell.length_a   1.000
_cell.length_b   1.000
_cell.length_c   1.000
_cell.angle_alpha   90.00
_cell.angle_beta   90.00
_cell.angle_gamma   90.00
#
_symmetry.space_group_name_H-M   'P 1'
#
loop_
_entity.id
_entity.type
_entity.pdbx_description
1 polymer ?
#
loop_
_entity_poly.entity_id
_entity_poly.type
_entity_poly.pdbx_seq_one_letter_code
_entity_poly.pdbx_strand_id
1 'polypeptide(L)'
;MLYVALAAFLLLMGTAGYIVYLNSRLIGEKKYRSEPVQAASYTVYMTRSFTGEDARNLAPVAVMEYREGGASMQVCLCRIHSGEPELKLSEAADVFKRHLEASLKNGSFLSFRTEPGSLRDEEEQRVTERLSAASRGKEMHG
;
A
#
# COMPACT_ATOMS: atom_id res chain seq x y z
N MET A 1 11.63 -19.81 43.41
CA MET A 1 12.01 -19.82 41.97
C MET A 1 10.77 -19.98 41.07
N LEU A 2 9.94 -21.03 41.23
CA LEU A 2 8.75 -21.28 40.38
C LEU A 2 7.70 -20.15 40.39
N TYR A 3 7.36 -19.59 41.56
CA TYR A 3 6.36 -18.51 41.66
C TYR A 3 6.78 -17.20 40.99
N VAL A 4 8.08 -16.90 40.97
CA VAL A 4 8.62 -15.70 40.31
C VAL A 4 8.56 -15.85 38.80
N ALA A 5 8.86 -17.04 38.28
CA ALA A 5 8.72 -17.35 36.86
C ALA A 5 7.26 -17.32 36.40
N LEU A 6 6.34 -17.83 37.22
CA LEU A 6 4.89 -17.79 36.94
C LEU A 6 4.36 -16.35 36.90
N ALA A 7 4.78 -15.51 37.86
CA ALA A 7 4.38 -14.10 37.91
C ALA A 7 4.89 -13.30 36.69
N ALA A 8 6.14 -13.54 36.27
CA ALA A 8 6.69 -12.92 35.07
C ALA A 8 5.95 -13.35 33.80
N PHE A 9 5.57 -14.63 33.71
CA PHE A 9 4.81 -15.14 32.56
C PHE A 9 3.40 -14.53 32.47
N LEU A 10 2.69 -14.41 33.59
CA LEU A 10 1.37 -13.79 33.64
C LEU A 10 1.43 -12.30 33.29
N LEU A 11 2.48 -11.59 33.71
CA LEU A 11 2.71 -10.19 33.33
C LEU A 11 2.93 -10.03 31.83
N LEU A 12 3.73 -10.90 31.20
CA LEU A 12 3.97 -10.86 29.76
C LEU A 12 2.71 -11.19 28.94
N MET A 13 1.88 -12.12 29.41
CA MET A 13 0.60 -12.42 28.76
C MET A 13 -0.40 -11.25 28.87
N GLY A 14 -0.43 -10.58 30.01
CA GLY A 14 -1.26 -9.40 30.23
C GLY A 14 -0.91 -8.23 29.32
N THR A 15 0.38 -7.94 29.14
CA THR A 15 0.83 -6.85 28.25
C THR A 15 0.57 -7.16 26.77
N ALA A 16 0.79 -8.39 26.33
CA ALA A 16 0.47 -8.82 24.97
C ALA A 16 -1.03 -8.69 24.67
N GLY A 17 -1.90 -9.12 25.58
CA GLY A 17 -3.35 -8.97 25.45
C GLY A 17 -3.80 -7.51 25.40
N TYR A 18 -3.18 -6.64 26.19
CA TYR A 18 -3.50 -5.20 26.22
C TYR A 18 -3.11 -4.48 24.92
N ILE A 19 -1.96 -4.81 24.31
CA ILE A 19 -1.54 -4.24 23.01
C ILE A 19 -2.49 -4.68 21.89
N VAL A 20 -2.89 -5.95 21.87
CA VAL A 20 -3.86 -6.47 20.90
C VAL A 20 -5.21 -5.75 21.05
N TYR A 21 -5.69 -5.55 22.27
CA TYR A 21 -6.94 -4.83 22.54
C TYR A 21 -6.90 -3.37 22.04
N LEU A 22 -5.80 -2.64 22.28
CA LEU A 22 -5.63 -1.27 21.77
C LEU A 22 -5.62 -1.23 20.24
N ASN A 23 -4.94 -2.18 19.59
CA ASN A 23 -4.92 -2.28 18.13
C ASN A 23 -6.30 -2.61 17.55
N SER A 24 -7.06 -3.53 18.17
CA SER A 24 -8.42 -3.86 17.74
C SER A 24 -9.39 -2.68 17.91
N ARG A 25 -9.25 -1.91 19.00
CA ARG A 25 -10.08 -0.72 19.23
C ARG A 25 -9.79 0.40 18.22
N LEU A 26 -8.52 0.62 17.87
CA LEU A 26 -8.14 1.61 16.85
C LEU A 26 -8.68 1.28 15.45
N ILE A 27 -8.82 -0.01 15.13
CA ILE A 27 -9.42 -0.51 13.88
C ILE A 27 -10.96 -0.43 13.93
N GLY A 28 -11.56 -0.63 15.11
CA GLY A 28 -13.00 -0.52 15.33
C GLY A 28 -13.53 0.92 15.25
N GLU A 29 -12.80 1.89 15.80
CA GLU A 29 -13.21 3.30 15.79
C GLU A 29 -13.12 3.94 14.38
N LYS A 30 -12.28 3.41 13.48
CA LYS A 30 -12.20 3.87 12.08
C LYS A 30 -13.40 3.46 11.20
N LYS A 31 -14.25 2.52 11.64
CA LYS A 31 -15.41 2.05 10.86
C LYS A 31 -16.67 2.93 11.00
N TYR A 32 -16.68 3.95 11.86
CA TYR A 32 -17.90 4.72 12.17
C TYR A 32 -18.03 6.09 11.47
N ARG A 33 -17.25 6.40 10.43
CA ARG A 33 -17.52 7.59 9.60
C ARG A 33 -18.01 7.18 8.21
N SER A 34 -19.34 7.23 8.09
CA SER A 34 -20.11 6.97 6.88
C SER A 34 -19.84 8.02 5.80
N GLU A 35 -19.44 7.58 4.61
CA GLU A 35 -19.83 8.19 3.33
C GLU A 35 -20.26 7.06 2.38
N PRO A 36 -21.43 7.14 1.73
CA PRO A 36 -21.84 6.16 0.73
C PRO A 36 -21.26 6.60 -0.61
N VAL A 37 -19.98 6.34 -0.82
CA VAL A 37 -19.39 6.31 -2.16
C VAL A 37 -19.21 4.83 -2.45
N GLN A 38 -19.77 4.33 -3.54
CA GLN A 38 -19.47 2.99 -4.04
C GLN A 38 -17.94 2.87 -4.03
N ALA A 39 -17.41 2.13 -3.06
CA ALA A 39 -15.97 2.11 -2.81
C ALA A 39 -15.33 1.46 -4.03
N ALA A 40 -14.81 2.28 -4.93
CA ALA A 40 -13.82 1.80 -5.88
C ALA A 40 -12.70 1.21 -5.01
N SER A 41 -12.57 -0.10 -5.11
CA SER A 41 -11.64 -0.87 -4.30
C SER A 41 -10.29 -0.78 -4.96
N TYR A 42 -9.29 -0.30 -4.24
CA TYR A 42 -7.92 -0.22 -4.73
C TYR A 42 -7.05 -1.22 -3.98
N THR A 43 -5.96 -1.64 -4.62
CA THR A 43 -4.96 -2.52 -4.00
C THR A 43 -3.57 -2.19 -4.55
N VAL A 44 -2.55 -2.65 -3.83
CA VAL A 44 -1.16 -2.56 -4.25
C VAL A 44 -0.70 -3.97 -4.59
N TYR A 45 -0.53 -4.24 -5.87
CA TYR A 45 -0.14 -5.54 -6.37
C TYR A 45 1.36 -5.57 -6.70
N MET A 46 2.08 -6.53 -6.13
CA MET A 46 3.51 -6.71 -6.35
C MET A 46 3.75 -7.96 -7.19
N THR A 47 4.44 -7.82 -8.32
CA THR A 47 4.71 -8.93 -9.23
C THR A 47 6.03 -8.73 -9.97
N ARG A 48 6.59 -9.80 -10.54
CA ARG A 48 7.74 -9.69 -11.47
C ARG A 48 7.33 -9.17 -12.84
N SER A 49 6.11 -9.50 -13.26
CA SER A 49 5.54 -9.10 -14.54
C SER A 49 4.03 -9.12 -14.44
N PHE A 50 3.40 -7.99 -14.78
CA PHE A 50 1.95 -7.90 -14.86
C PHE A 50 1.44 -8.62 -16.11
N THR A 51 0.63 -9.66 -15.91
CA THR A 51 0.14 -10.55 -16.98
C THR A 51 -1.25 -10.16 -17.45
N GLY A 52 -1.65 -10.68 -18.62
CA GLY A 52 -3.01 -10.52 -19.12
C GLY A 52 -4.09 -11.20 -18.27
N GLU A 53 -3.72 -12.12 -17.39
CA GLU A 53 -4.63 -12.71 -16.41
C GLU A 53 -4.89 -11.73 -15.26
N ASP A 54 -3.84 -11.05 -14.76
CA ASP A 54 -3.97 -9.98 -13.76
C ASP A 54 -4.86 -8.84 -14.28
N ALA A 55 -4.70 -8.47 -15.56
CA ALA A 55 -5.47 -7.43 -16.22
C ALA A 55 -6.98 -7.69 -16.29
N ARG A 56 -7.44 -8.94 -16.07
CA ARG A 56 -8.88 -9.27 -16.04
C ARG A 56 -9.58 -8.73 -14.80
N ASN A 57 -8.86 -8.68 -13.68
CA ASN A 57 -9.40 -8.33 -12.37
C ASN A 57 -8.84 -7.00 -11.86
N LEU A 58 -7.69 -6.57 -12.37
CA LEU A 58 -6.95 -5.39 -11.92
C LEU A 58 -6.70 -4.43 -13.08
N ALA A 59 -7.07 -3.17 -12.91
CA ALA A 59 -6.65 -2.07 -13.79
C ALA A 59 -5.52 -1.28 -13.11
N PRO A 60 -4.27 -1.35 -13.61
CA PRO A 60 -3.19 -0.53 -13.09
C PRO A 60 -3.43 0.95 -13.40
N VAL A 61 -3.29 1.78 -12.38
CA VAL A 61 -3.45 3.23 -12.41
C VAL A 61 -2.06 3.89 -12.40
N ALA A 62 -1.16 3.36 -11.57
CA ALA A 62 0.26 3.71 -11.56
C ALA A 62 1.12 2.45 -11.37
N VAL A 63 2.29 2.43 -11.98
CA VAL A 63 3.25 1.34 -11.88
C VAL A 63 4.63 1.90 -11.60
N MET A 64 5.32 1.28 -10.65
CA MET A 64 6.75 1.51 -10.45
C MET A 64 7.53 0.22 -10.59
N GLU A 65 8.78 0.35 -10.99
CA GLU A 65 9.71 -0.76 -11.12
C GLU A 65 10.93 -0.51 -10.25
N TYR A 66 11.37 -1.55 -9.55
CA TYR A 66 12.54 -1.50 -8.70
C TYR A 66 13.32 -2.81 -8.77
N ARG A 67 14.60 -2.77 -8.43
CA ARG A 67 15.50 -3.92 -8.40
C ARG A 67 15.52 -4.56 -7.02
N GLU A 68 15.28 -5.86 -6.95
CA GLU A 68 15.34 -6.63 -5.71
C GLU A 68 16.02 -7.98 -5.98
N GLY A 69 17.09 -8.28 -5.25
CA GLY A 69 17.82 -9.56 -5.42
C GLY A 69 18.36 -9.83 -6.83
N GLY A 70 18.62 -8.77 -7.62
CA GLY A 70 19.08 -8.89 -9.01
C GLY A 70 17.97 -9.05 -10.05
N ALA A 71 16.71 -9.19 -9.63
CA ALA A 71 15.55 -9.21 -10.51
C ALA A 71 14.84 -7.85 -10.55
N SER A 72 14.14 -7.56 -11.64
CA SER A 72 13.20 -6.43 -11.71
C SER A 72 11.86 -6.85 -11.10
N MET A 73 11.34 -6.01 -10.22
CA MET A 73 10.04 -6.16 -9.58
C MET A 73 9.16 -4.96 -9.95
N GLN A 74 7.88 -5.21 -10.12
CA GLN A 74 6.85 -4.21 -10.39
C GLN A 74 5.92 -4.09 -9.19
N VAL A 75 5.62 -2.85 -8.80
CA VAL A 75 4.55 -2.55 -7.87
C VAL A 75 3.51 -1.74 -8.63
N CYS A 76 2.27 -2.21 -8.62
CA CYS A 76 1.16 -1.62 -9.33
C CYS A 76 0.12 -1.12 -8.32
N LEU A 77 -0.24 0.15 -8.39
CA LEU A 77 -1.46 0.66 -7.78
C LEU A 77 -2.62 0.30 -8.72
N CYS A 78 -3.48 -0.61 -8.28
CA CYS A 78 -4.54 -1.17 -9.12
C CYS A 78 -5.92 -0.81 -8.58
N ARG A 79 -6.84 -0.53 -9.51
CA ARG A 79 -8.27 -0.55 -9.26
C ARG A 79 -8.79 -1.97 -9.47
N ILE A 80 -9.56 -2.49 -8.53
CA ILE A 80 -10.17 -3.82 -8.59
C ILE A 80 -11.49 -3.73 -9.36
N HIS A 81 -11.66 -4.59 -10.37
CA HIS A 81 -12.89 -4.70 -11.16
C HIS A 81 -13.92 -5.65 -10.56
N SER A 82 -13.47 -6.68 -9.85
CA SER A 82 -14.31 -7.70 -9.22
C SER A 82 -13.63 -8.21 -7.93
N GLY A 83 -14.41 -8.39 -6.86
CA GLY A 83 -13.90 -8.85 -5.56
C GLY A 83 -14.33 -7.96 -4.39
N GLU A 84 -13.91 -8.34 -3.18
CA GLU A 84 -14.19 -7.58 -1.97
C GLU A 84 -13.35 -6.29 -1.92
N PRO A 85 -13.91 -5.18 -1.38
CA PRO A 85 -13.17 -3.95 -1.21
C PRO A 85 -12.03 -4.08 -0.20
N GLU A 86 -10.79 -4.00 -0.70
CA GLU A 86 -9.59 -4.08 0.15
C GLU A 86 -9.20 -2.73 0.75
N LEU A 87 -8.98 -1.69 -0.07
CA LEU A 87 -8.50 -0.37 0.38
C LEU A 87 -9.17 0.79 -0.35
N LYS A 88 -9.19 1.97 0.30
CA LYS A 88 -9.47 3.24 -0.36
C LYS A 88 -8.29 3.66 -1.24
N LEU A 89 -8.54 4.51 -2.25
CA LEU A 89 -7.50 5.04 -3.14
C LEU A 89 -6.35 5.68 -2.36
N SER A 90 -6.66 6.52 -1.38
CA SER A 90 -5.66 7.20 -0.53
C SER A 90 -4.81 6.22 0.28
N GLU A 91 -5.41 5.16 0.82
CA GLU A 91 -4.71 4.13 1.59
C GLU A 91 -3.78 3.30 0.71
N ALA A 92 -4.26 2.87 -0.46
CA ALA A 92 -3.45 2.14 -1.44
C ALA A 92 -2.32 3.02 -1.98
N ALA A 93 -2.58 4.30 -2.23
CA ALA A 93 -1.58 5.27 -2.66
C ALA A 93 -0.50 5.50 -1.60
N ASP A 94 -0.86 5.57 -0.32
CA ASP A 94 0.10 5.70 0.78
C ASP A 94 1.00 4.45 0.90
N VAL A 95 0.44 3.25 0.73
CA VAL A 95 1.23 2.00 0.69
C VAL A 95 2.18 2.02 -0.50
N PHE A 96 1.69 2.32 -1.70
CA PHE A 96 2.50 2.44 -2.91
C PHE A 96 3.64 3.46 -2.73
N LYS A 97 3.32 4.64 -2.19
CA LYS A 97 4.27 5.71 -1.94
C LYS A 97 5.40 5.26 -1.01
N ARG A 98 5.12 4.48 0.03
CA ARG A 98 6.17 3.94 0.91
C ARG A 98 7.14 3.04 0.16
N HIS A 99 6.66 2.21 -0.76
CA HIS A 99 7.54 1.39 -1.59
C HIS A 99 8.35 2.25 -2.57
N LEU A 100 7.75 3.30 -3.14
CA LEU A 100 8.43 4.27 -3.99
C LEU A 100 9.56 4.97 -3.23
N GLU A 101 9.27 5.55 -2.06
CA GLU A 101 10.28 6.22 -1.23
C GLU A 101 11.38 5.25 -0.75
N ALA A 102 11.02 4.02 -0.38
CA ALA A 102 11.99 3.00 0.00
C ALA A 102 12.93 2.64 -1.16
N SER A 103 12.40 2.44 -2.38
CA SER A 103 13.20 2.13 -3.56
C SER A 103 14.11 3.29 -4.00
N LEU A 104 13.62 4.53 -3.90
CA LEU A 104 14.40 5.75 -4.14
C LEU A 104 15.50 5.95 -3.09
N LYS A 105 15.23 5.61 -1.83
CA LYS A 105 16.22 5.69 -0.74
C LYS A 105 17.31 4.64 -0.90
N ASN A 106 16.94 3.43 -1.30
CA ASN A 106 17.86 2.31 -1.46
C ASN A 106 18.60 2.30 -2.81
N GLY A 107 18.31 3.25 -3.70
CA GLY A 107 18.92 3.33 -5.04
C GLY A 107 18.52 2.18 -5.96
N SER A 108 17.44 1.47 -5.63
CA SER A 108 16.93 0.34 -6.40
C SER A 108 15.80 0.73 -7.36
N PHE A 109 15.31 1.97 -7.30
CA PHE A 109 14.29 2.49 -8.20
C PHE A 109 14.77 2.46 -9.66
N LEU A 110 13.90 1.98 -10.57
CA LEU A 110 14.20 1.89 -12.00
C LEU A 110 13.30 2.83 -12.82
N SER A 111 11.99 2.76 -12.63
CA SER A 111 11.04 3.55 -13.41
C SER A 111 9.73 3.77 -12.67
N PHE A 112 9.01 4.82 -13.07
CA PHE A 112 7.63 5.08 -12.66
C PHE A 112 6.84 5.51 -13.89
N ARG A 113 5.65 4.93 -14.07
CA ARG A 113 4.72 5.28 -15.14
C ARG A 113 3.30 5.36 -14.61
N THR A 114 2.53 6.27 -15.18
CA THR A 114 1.09 6.39 -14.98
C THR A 114 0.40 5.91 -16.25
N GLU A 115 -0.77 5.31 -16.12
CA GLU A 115 -1.59 4.88 -17.26
C GLU A 115 -2.75 5.88 -17.44
N PRO A 116 -2.54 7.04 -18.10
CA PRO A 116 -3.53 8.11 -18.16
C PRO A 116 -4.85 7.69 -18.82
N GLY A 117 -4.80 6.73 -19.75
CA GLY A 117 -6.00 6.16 -20.38
C GLY A 117 -6.83 5.25 -19.46
N SER A 118 -6.31 4.89 -18.29
CA SER A 118 -6.97 4.04 -17.29
C SER A 118 -7.59 4.84 -16.14
N LEU A 119 -7.30 6.14 -16.05
CA LEU A 119 -7.81 7.05 -15.04
C LEU A 119 -9.31 7.31 -15.22
N ARG A 120 -10.11 7.13 -14.18
CA ARG A 120 -11.57 7.32 -14.19
C ARG A 120 -12.00 8.72 -13.78
N ASP A 121 -11.30 9.33 -12.85
CA ASP A 121 -11.75 10.54 -12.17
C ASP A 121 -10.59 11.47 -11.79
N GLU A 122 -10.94 12.70 -11.37
CA GLU A 122 -9.98 13.70 -10.92
C GLU A 122 -9.22 13.28 -9.64
N GLU A 123 -9.73 12.31 -8.88
CA GLU A 123 -9.08 11.83 -7.66
C GLU A 123 -7.89 10.92 -8.02
N GLU A 124 -8.10 9.94 -8.90
CA GLU A 124 -7.04 9.10 -9.48
C GLU A 124 -5.98 9.97 -10.17
N GLN A 125 -6.40 11.00 -10.92
CA GLN A 125 -5.48 11.94 -11.56
C GLN A 125 -4.62 12.69 -10.52
N ARG A 126 -5.24 13.29 -9.49
CA ARG A 126 -4.50 14.00 -8.43
C ARG A 126 -3.54 13.09 -7.68
N VAL A 127 -3.92 11.84 -7.40
CA VAL A 127 -3.07 10.87 -6.71
C VAL A 127 -1.87 10.49 -7.58
N THR A 128 -2.10 10.16 -8.85
CA THR A 128 -1.03 9.77 -9.78
C THR A 128 -0.06 10.92 -10.07
N GLU A 129 -0.54 12.16 -10.18
CA GLU A 129 0.30 13.35 -10.27
C GLU A 129 1.19 13.52 -9.04
N ARG A 130 0.64 13.34 -7.83
CA ARG A 130 1.41 13.39 -6.58
C ARG A 130 2.47 12.29 -6.51
N LEU A 131 2.15 11.07 -6.94
CA LEU A 131 3.10 9.96 -7.01
C LEU A 131 4.19 10.20 -8.06
N SER A 132 3.84 10.77 -9.21
CA SER A 132 4.78 11.17 -10.27
C SER A 132 5.74 12.26 -9.78
N ALA A 133 5.25 13.25 -9.05
CA ALA A 133 6.10 14.25 -8.42
C ALA A 133 7.06 13.61 -7.39
N ALA A 134 6.55 12.68 -6.58
CA ALA A 134 7.36 11.95 -5.60
C ALA A 134 8.45 11.08 -6.26
N SER A 135 8.18 10.49 -7.42
CA SER A 135 9.19 9.69 -8.15
C SER A 135 10.32 10.53 -8.74
N ARG A 136 10.05 11.81 -9.04
CA ARG A 136 11.02 12.77 -9.60
C ARG A 136 11.80 13.55 -8.53
N GLY A 137 11.35 13.51 -7.28
CA GLY A 137 11.85 14.31 -6.15
C GLY A 137 13.30 14.09 -5.72
N LYS A 138 14.13 13.40 -6.52
CA LYS A 138 15.58 13.27 -6.32
C LYS A 138 16.43 13.81 -7.48
N GLU A 139 15.84 14.48 -8.48
CA GLU A 139 16.59 15.14 -9.57
C GLU A 139 16.93 16.63 -9.29
N MET A 140 16.75 17.15 -8.07
CA MET A 140 16.99 18.59 -7.77
C MET A 140 18.04 18.86 -6.67
N HIS A 141 19.11 18.07 -6.59
CA HIS A 141 20.36 18.50 -5.96
C HIS A 141 21.53 18.15 -6.89
N GLY A 142 21.69 18.97 -7.93
CA GLY A 142 22.89 19.10 -8.75
C GLY A 142 23.29 20.56 -8.77
#